data_AF-A0A2D9Y0C0-F1
#
_entry.id   AF-A0A2D9Y0C0-F1
#
_cell.length_a   1.000
_cell.length_b   1.000
_cell.length_c   1.000
_cell.angle_alpha   90.00
_cell.angle_beta   90.00
_cell.angle_gamma   90.00
#
_symmetry.space_group_name_H-M   'P 1'
#
loop_
_entity.id
_entity.type
_entity.pdbx_description
1 polymer ?
#
loop_
_entity_poly.entity_id
_entity_poly.type
_entity_poly.pdbx_seq_one_letter_code
_entity_poly.pdbx_strand_id
1 'polypeptide(L)'
;NMRASLSHVKLNAGEIDGDQTYIEASYSPITVANWKNGRLVMNYVKNCRIQRADNLNLNSDSSNIFIQQLDGKGVVSGSFGVVTIANVSASFSTLDLVMQNSDFKLKLPEGAFNFTYTGAQSRIAIPKTLQANARRDFGNVFINGFQDSRDTEKVITINAKYSDVILQ
;
A
#
# COMPACT_ATOMS: atom_id res chain seq x y z
N ASN A 1 -12.81 -14.23 14.73
CA ASN A 1 -11.79 -13.25 14.27
C ASN A 1 -11.56 -12.21 15.33
N MET A 2 -10.39 -11.60 15.36
CA MET A 2 -10.01 -10.61 16.38
C MET A 2 -10.66 -9.26 16.11
N ARG A 3 -11.12 -8.57 17.16
CA ARG A 3 -11.44 -7.14 17.12
C ARG A 3 -10.70 -6.44 18.27
N ALA A 4 -9.79 -5.54 17.95
CA ALA A 4 -8.96 -4.86 18.94
C ALA A 4 -8.90 -3.35 18.70
N SER A 5 -8.92 -2.58 19.78
CA SER A 5 -8.62 -1.15 19.78
C SER A 5 -7.47 -0.92 20.76
N LEU A 6 -6.37 -0.37 20.25
CA LEU A 6 -5.12 -0.20 20.97
C LEU A 6 -4.82 1.30 21.11
N SER A 7 -4.58 1.77 22.33
CA SER A 7 -4.22 3.16 22.60
C SER A 7 -3.04 3.21 23.55
N HIS A 8 -1.95 3.86 23.12
CA HIS A 8 -0.69 3.95 23.86
C HIS A 8 -0.09 2.61 24.32
N VAL A 9 -0.35 1.52 23.59
CA VAL A 9 0.17 0.18 23.89
C VAL A 9 0.93 -0.38 22.68
N LYS A 10 1.82 -1.35 22.91
CA LYS A 10 2.57 -2.01 21.85
C LYS A 10 1.95 -3.36 21.52
N LEU A 11 1.75 -3.65 20.23
CA LEU A 11 1.39 -4.98 19.74
C LEU A 11 2.58 -5.64 19.06
N ASN A 12 2.90 -6.87 19.48
CA ASN A 12 3.78 -7.78 18.74
C ASN A 12 2.98 -9.06 18.46
N ALA A 13 2.87 -9.45 17.20
CA ALA A 13 2.16 -10.66 16.80
C ALA A 13 3.01 -11.50 15.84
N GLY A 14 3.01 -12.83 16.05
CA GLY A 14 3.60 -13.77 15.10
C GLY A 14 2.72 -13.97 13.87
N GLU A 15 1.40 -14.03 14.07
CA GLU A 15 0.42 -14.18 13.00
C GLU A 15 -0.87 -13.44 13.34
N ILE A 16 -1.48 -12.83 12.34
CA ILE A 16 -2.81 -12.24 12.38
C ILE A 16 -3.58 -12.76 11.18
N ASP A 17 -4.71 -13.41 11.42
CA ASP A 17 -5.51 -14.03 10.37
C ASP A 17 -7.02 -13.84 10.56
N GLY A 18 -7.70 -13.92 9.42
CA GLY A 18 -9.12 -14.11 9.26
C GLY A 18 -9.85 -12.84 8.79
N ASP A 19 -10.74 -13.02 7.83
CA ASP A 19 -11.36 -11.96 7.04
C ASP A 19 -12.17 -10.92 7.85
N GLN A 20 -12.68 -11.31 9.02
CA GLN A 20 -13.41 -10.40 9.94
C GLN A 20 -12.50 -9.77 11.01
N THR A 21 -11.18 -9.97 10.91
CA THR A 21 -10.22 -9.41 11.84
C THR A 21 -10.11 -7.91 11.61
N TYR A 22 -10.24 -7.13 12.68
CA TYR A 22 -10.14 -5.67 12.67
C TYR A 22 -9.28 -5.22 13.84
N ILE A 23 -8.19 -4.51 13.55
CA ILE A 23 -7.32 -3.92 14.55
C ILE A 23 -7.24 -2.43 14.28
N GLU A 24 -7.54 -1.63 15.30
CA GLU A 24 -7.34 -0.20 15.29
C GLU A 24 -6.29 0.18 16.33
N ALA A 25 -5.35 1.02 15.94
CA ALA A 25 -4.23 1.41 16.79
C ALA A 25 -3.97 2.90 16.71
N SER A 26 -4.06 3.55 17.87
CA SER A 26 -3.82 4.98 18.07
C SER A 26 -2.58 5.17 18.94
N TYR A 27 -1.58 5.90 18.44
CA TYR A 27 -0.27 6.11 19.10
C TYR A 27 0.42 4.80 19.56
N SER A 28 0.07 3.69 18.95
CA SER A 28 0.37 2.33 19.40
C SER A 28 1.24 1.63 18.37
N PRO A 29 2.55 1.41 18.65
CA PRO A 29 3.43 0.73 17.70
C PRO A 29 2.99 -0.71 17.47
N ILE A 30 3.07 -1.15 16.20
CA ILE A 30 2.71 -2.51 15.79
C ILE A 30 3.88 -3.18 15.11
N THR A 31 4.13 -4.45 15.45
CA THR A 31 5.03 -5.34 14.72
C THR A 31 4.35 -6.69 14.50
N VAL A 32 4.21 -7.10 13.24
CA VAL A 32 3.54 -8.35 12.84
C VAL A 32 4.47 -9.11 11.90
N ALA A 33 4.73 -10.39 12.21
CA ALA A 33 5.51 -11.22 11.30
C ALA A 33 4.66 -11.66 10.09
N ASN A 34 3.48 -12.23 10.30
CA ASN A 34 2.59 -12.66 9.22
C ASN A 34 1.19 -12.07 9.36
N TRP A 35 0.77 -11.23 8.40
CA TRP A 35 -0.60 -10.77 8.26
C TRP A 35 -1.26 -11.53 7.12
N LYS A 36 -2.15 -12.47 7.43
CA LYS A 36 -2.81 -13.33 6.46
C LYS A 36 -4.08 -12.69 5.90
N ASN A 37 -4.97 -12.24 6.79
CA ASN A 37 -6.19 -11.56 6.39
C ASN A 37 -6.68 -10.60 7.48
N GLY A 38 -7.38 -9.55 7.06
CA GLY A 38 -8.06 -8.60 7.95
C GLY A 38 -7.78 -7.14 7.63
N ARG A 39 -8.35 -6.27 8.48
CA ARG A 39 -8.26 -4.82 8.38
C ARG A 39 -7.43 -4.23 9.52
N LEU A 40 -6.56 -3.29 9.17
CA LEU A 40 -5.70 -2.54 10.06
C LEU A 40 -5.96 -1.03 9.91
N VAL A 41 -6.28 -0.37 11.01
CA VAL A 41 -6.45 1.09 11.08
C VAL A 41 -5.39 1.67 12.00
N MET A 42 -4.66 2.67 11.51
CA MET A 42 -3.51 3.28 12.17
C MET A 42 -3.73 4.78 12.30
N ASN A 43 -3.74 5.28 13.53
CA ASN A 43 -3.93 6.71 13.83
C ASN A 43 -2.72 7.24 14.61
N TYR A 44 -2.00 8.19 14.02
CA TYR A 44 -0.86 8.85 14.67
C TYR A 44 0.26 7.89 15.14
N VAL A 45 0.45 6.78 14.44
CA VAL A 45 1.41 5.73 14.82
C VAL A 45 2.75 5.95 14.14
N LYS A 46 3.77 6.22 14.95
CA LYS A 46 5.14 6.49 14.47
C LYS A 46 5.80 5.30 13.77
N ASN A 47 5.44 4.06 14.13
CA ASN A 47 6.07 2.85 13.63
C ASN A 47 5.08 1.69 13.56
N CYS A 48 4.70 1.28 12.36
CA CYS A 48 4.05 0.01 12.08
C CYS A 48 4.94 -0.81 11.14
N ARG A 49 5.25 -2.05 11.53
CA ARG A 49 6.05 -2.98 10.73
C ARG A 49 5.29 -4.28 10.49
N ILE A 50 5.13 -4.64 9.22
CA ILE A 50 4.58 -5.93 8.81
C ILE A 50 5.62 -6.63 7.93
N GLN A 51 6.07 -7.81 8.35
CA GLN A 51 7.11 -8.53 7.60
C GLN A 51 6.52 -9.19 6.34
N ARG A 52 5.40 -9.90 6.46
CA ARG A 52 4.66 -10.46 5.33
C ARG A 52 3.19 -10.12 5.44
N ALA A 53 2.61 -9.60 4.38
CA ALA A 53 1.17 -9.36 4.25
C ALA A 53 0.64 -10.15 3.05
N ASP A 54 -0.44 -10.91 3.23
CA ASP A 54 -1.12 -11.62 2.15
C ASP A 54 -2.34 -10.81 1.69
N ASN A 55 -3.42 -10.80 2.48
CA ASN A 55 -4.60 -9.96 2.25
C ASN A 55 -4.70 -8.87 3.32
N LEU A 56 -4.34 -7.64 2.97
CA LEU A 56 -4.30 -6.51 3.90
C LEU A 56 -5.19 -5.36 3.42
N ASN A 57 -6.14 -4.98 4.26
CA ASN A 57 -6.85 -3.71 4.16
C ASN A 57 -6.29 -2.74 5.20
N LEU A 58 -5.56 -1.71 4.78
CA LEU A 58 -4.85 -0.77 5.64
C LEU A 58 -5.40 0.64 5.45
N ASN A 59 -5.82 1.26 6.55
CA ASN A 59 -6.07 2.71 6.59
C ASN A 59 -5.09 3.37 7.55
N SER A 60 -4.33 4.34 7.06
CA SER A 60 -3.28 5.02 7.81
C SER A 60 -3.54 6.52 7.82
N ASP A 61 -3.78 7.08 9.00
CA ASP A 61 -3.80 8.53 9.22
C ASP A 61 -2.63 8.94 10.10
N SER A 62 -1.85 9.90 9.62
CA SER A 62 -0.71 10.48 10.33
C SER A 62 0.28 9.45 10.86
N SER A 63 0.47 8.35 10.12
CA SER A 63 1.20 7.17 10.56
C SER A 63 2.28 6.75 9.56
N ASN A 64 3.31 6.07 10.06
CA ASN A 64 4.39 5.53 9.24
C ASN A 64 4.32 4.00 9.21
N ILE A 65 4.10 3.46 8.01
CA ILE A 65 3.90 2.04 7.78
C ILE A 65 5.01 1.49 6.90
N PHE A 66 5.60 0.38 7.33
CA PHE A 66 6.57 -0.38 6.55
C PHE A 66 6.10 -1.83 6.41
N ILE A 67 5.83 -2.22 5.17
CA ILE A 67 5.48 -3.59 4.77
C ILE A 67 6.69 -4.13 4.00
N GLN A 68 7.33 -5.18 4.52
CA GLN A 68 8.50 -5.74 3.86
C GLN A 68 8.11 -6.52 2.60
N GLN A 69 7.05 -7.33 2.65
CA GLN A 69 6.56 -8.09 1.50
C GLN A 69 5.03 -8.15 1.47
N LEU A 70 4.43 -7.85 0.31
CA LEU A 70 3.01 -8.06 0.02
C LEU A 70 2.86 -9.20 -1.00
N ASP A 71 2.15 -10.26 -0.62
CA ASP A 71 2.01 -11.49 -1.39
C ASP A 71 0.70 -11.63 -2.18
N GLY A 72 -0.40 -11.08 -1.66
CA GLY A 72 -1.75 -11.28 -2.18
C GLY A 72 -2.45 -9.99 -2.58
N LYS A 73 -3.53 -9.64 -1.87
CA LYS A 73 -4.32 -8.42 -2.09
C LYS A 73 -3.93 -7.33 -1.11
N GLY A 74 -3.67 -6.13 -1.63
CA GLY A 74 -3.50 -4.93 -0.82
C GLY A 74 -4.54 -3.88 -1.17
N VAL A 75 -5.25 -3.37 -0.17
CA VAL A 75 -6.01 -2.13 -0.27
C VAL A 75 -5.44 -1.19 0.79
N VAL A 76 -4.75 -0.13 0.36
CA VAL A 76 -4.06 0.77 1.27
C VAL A 76 -4.51 2.21 1.03
N SER A 77 -5.04 2.83 2.08
CA SER A 77 -5.31 4.25 2.14
C SER A 77 -4.40 4.95 3.13
N GLY A 78 -3.86 6.11 2.74
CA GLY A 78 -2.92 6.89 3.52
C GLY A 78 -3.22 8.39 3.51
N SER A 79 -3.27 9.00 4.69
CA SER A 79 -3.30 10.45 4.89
C SER A 79 -2.20 10.92 5.84
N PHE A 80 -1.53 12.03 5.50
CA PHE A 80 -0.54 12.71 6.34
C PHE A 80 0.59 11.84 6.92
N GLY A 81 1.11 10.87 6.15
CA GLY A 81 2.16 9.97 6.62
C GLY A 81 2.98 9.34 5.51
N VAL A 82 3.70 8.28 5.86
CA VAL A 82 4.52 7.52 4.90
C VAL A 82 4.09 6.07 4.89
N VAL A 83 3.85 5.53 3.71
CA VAL A 83 3.66 4.08 3.52
C VAL A 83 4.74 3.58 2.57
N THR A 84 5.48 2.56 3.01
CA THR A 84 6.49 1.87 2.21
C THR A 84 6.14 0.40 2.09
N ILE A 85 6.04 -0.10 0.86
CA ILE A 85 5.96 -1.52 0.53
C ILE A 85 7.27 -1.89 -0.17
N ALA A 86 8.16 -2.55 0.55
CA ALA A 86 9.52 -2.80 0.09
C ALA A 86 9.62 -3.88 -0.99
N ASN A 87 8.60 -4.74 -1.11
CA ASN A 87 8.50 -5.76 -2.14
C ASN A 87 7.04 -6.16 -2.37
N VAL A 88 6.59 -6.18 -3.62
CA VAL A 88 5.37 -6.89 -4.02
C VAL A 88 5.81 -8.20 -4.66
N SER A 89 5.26 -9.32 -4.21
CA SER A 89 5.61 -10.62 -4.76
C SER A 89 5.10 -10.79 -6.18
N ALA A 90 5.72 -11.68 -6.96
CA ALA A 90 5.19 -12.09 -8.25
C ALA A 90 3.83 -12.82 -8.15
N SER A 91 3.41 -13.31 -6.97
CA SER A 91 2.12 -13.98 -6.76
C SER A 91 0.97 -13.05 -6.39
N PHE A 92 1.21 -11.73 -6.30
CA PHE A 92 0.16 -10.77 -5.98
C PHE A 92 -0.98 -10.81 -7.00
N SER A 93 -2.17 -10.42 -6.56
CA SER A 93 -3.33 -10.28 -7.46
C SER A 93 -3.70 -8.83 -7.69
N THR A 94 -3.94 -8.05 -6.62
CA THR A 94 -4.43 -6.68 -6.73
C THR A 94 -3.77 -5.80 -5.68
N LEU A 95 -3.35 -4.61 -6.08
CA LEU A 95 -2.86 -3.58 -5.16
C LEU A 95 -3.52 -2.25 -5.47
N ASP A 96 -4.45 -1.84 -4.63
CA ASP A 96 -5.16 -0.57 -4.72
C ASP A 96 -4.63 0.40 -3.67
N LEU A 97 -4.23 1.58 -4.13
CA LEU A 97 -3.56 2.59 -3.30
C LEU A 97 -4.30 3.92 -3.43
N VAL A 98 -4.71 4.50 -2.30
CA VAL A 98 -5.36 5.81 -2.23
C VAL A 98 -4.59 6.72 -1.27
N MET A 99 -3.87 7.70 -1.81
CA MET A 99 -2.96 8.56 -1.04
C MET A 99 -3.40 10.01 -1.08
N GLN A 100 -3.44 10.66 0.08
CA GLN A 100 -3.72 12.07 0.21
C GLN A 100 -2.73 12.75 1.15
N ASN A 101 -2.09 13.84 0.73
CA ASN A 101 -1.08 14.55 1.53
C ASN A 101 -0.03 13.60 2.15
N SER A 102 0.39 12.57 1.42
CA SER A 102 1.23 11.48 1.94
C SER A 102 2.34 11.12 0.98
N ASP A 103 3.38 10.48 1.52
CA ASP A 103 4.46 9.91 0.71
C ASP A 103 4.27 8.39 0.60
N PHE A 104 4.43 7.88 -0.62
CA PHE A 104 4.28 6.45 -0.89
C PHE A 104 5.48 5.92 -1.65
N LYS A 105 6.06 4.82 -1.17
CA LYS A 105 7.18 4.12 -1.83
C LYS A 105 6.82 2.66 -2.06
N LEU A 106 6.97 2.21 -3.29
CA LEU A 106 6.62 0.85 -3.70
C LEU A 106 7.69 0.29 -4.61
N LYS A 107 8.23 -0.87 -4.23
CA LYS A 107 8.98 -1.69 -5.17
C LYS A 107 8.01 -2.56 -5.96
N LEU A 108 8.02 -2.42 -7.28
CA LEU A 108 7.13 -3.13 -8.19
C LEU A 108 7.45 -4.64 -8.20
N PRO A 109 6.45 -5.49 -8.46
CA PRO A 109 6.66 -6.93 -8.58
C PRO A 109 7.39 -7.28 -9.87
N GLU A 110 8.06 -8.43 -9.87
CA GLU A 110 8.55 -9.05 -11.10
C GLU A 110 7.39 -9.71 -11.86
N GLY A 111 7.49 -9.72 -13.19
CA GLY A 111 6.49 -10.34 -14.06
C GLY A 111 5.42 -9.38 -14.58
N ALA A 112 4.43 -9.97 -15.26
CA ALA A 112 3.37 -9.24 -15.94
C ALA A 112 2.31 -8.67 -15.00
N PHE A 113 2.06 -7.37 -15.11
CA PHE A 113 0.93 -6.69 -14.45
C PHE A 113 0.47 -5.47 -15.23
N ASN A 114 -0.80 -5.12 -15.07
CA ASN A 114 -1.39 -3.88 -15.53
C ASN A 114 -1.24 -2.78 -14.47
N PHE A 115 -1.03 -1.54 -14.90
CA PHE A 115 -0.80 -0.40 -14.02
C PHE A 115 -1.66 0.80 -14.40
N THR A 116 -2.32 1.39 -13.41
CA THR A 116 -3.01 2.68 -13.58
C THR A 116 -2.63 3.64 -12.45
N TYR A 117 -2.44 4.91 -12.82
CA TYR A 117 -2.23 5.98 -11.86
C TYR A 117 -3.06 7.21 -12.23
N THR A 118 -3.74 7.77 -11.24
CA THR A 118 -4.41 9.07 -11.31
C THR A 118 -3.86 9.95 -10.20
N GLY A 119 -3.20 11.04 -10.57
CA GLY A 119 -2.64 12.02 -9.66
C GLY A 119 -3.30 13.38 -9.83
N ALA A 120 -3.71 14.01 -8.73
CA ALA A 120 -4.12 15.40 -8.69
C ALA A 120 -3.12 16.20 -7.86
N GLN A 121 -2.46 17.19 -8.49
CA GLN A 121 -1.42 18.02 -7.85
C GLN A 121 -0.36 17.16 -7.11
N SER A 122 0.02 16.03 -7.72
CA SER A 122 0.87 14.99 -7.13
C SER A 122 2.04 14.68 -8.04
N ARG A 123 3.16 14.25 -7.45
CA ARG A 123 4.34 13.81 -8.20
C ARG A 123 4.42 12.29 -8.20
N ILE A 124 4.91 11.76 -9.32
CA ILE A 124 5.18 10.33 -9.44
C ILE A 124 6.52 10.11 -10.15
N ALA A 125 7.35 9.24 -9.58
CA ALA A 125 8.53 8.67 -10.22
C ALA A 125 8.23 7.23 -10.62
N ILE A 126 8.50 6.88 -11.88
CA ILE A 126 8.20 5.56 -12.47
C ILE A 126 9.49 4.97 -13.04
N PRO A 127 9.77 3.67 -12.85
CA PRO A 127 10.94 3.02 -13.43
C PRO A 127 10.79 2.83 -14.94
N LYS A 128 11.93 2.71 -15.63
CA LYS A 128 11.96 2.47 -17.09
C LYS A 128 11.41 1.10 -17.51
N THR A 129 11.29 0.17 -16.57
CA THR A 129 10.72 -1.16 -16.81
C THR A 129 9.23 -1.10 -17.14
N LEU A 130 8.54 -0.03 -16.72
CA LEU A 130 7.11 0.13 -16.95
C LEU A 130 6.85 0.77 -18.33
N GLN A 131 6.12 0.05 -19.18
CA GLN A 131 5.62 0.58 -20.45
C GLN A 131 4.38 1.41 -20.17
N ALA A 132 4.52 2.73 -20.12
CA ALA A 132 3.49 3.64 -19.64
C ALA A 132 3.19 4.78 -20.61
N ASN A 133 1.91 5.07 -20.82
CA ASN A 133 1.42 6.24 -21.53
C ASN A 133 0.87 7.23 -20.51
N ALA A 134 1.33 8.48 -20.57
CA ALA A 134 0.92 9.54 -19.66
C ALA A 134 0.13 10.65 -20.38
N ARG A 135 -0.99 11.06 -19.78
CA ARG A 135 -1.76 12.25 -20.14
C ARG A 135 -1.71 13.22 -18.97
N ARG A 136 -1.49 14.51 -19.25
CA ARG A 136 -1.46 15.57 -18.24
C ARG A 136 -2.53 16.60 -18.57
N ASP A 137 -3.24 17.07 -17.54
CA ASP A 137 -4.32 18.03 -17.71
C ASP A 137 -4.52 18.88 -16.45
N PHE A 138 -4.30 20.20 -16.55
CA PHE A 138 -4.47 21.18 -15.46
C PHE A 138 -3.96 20.72 -14.07
N GLY A 139 -2.72 20.21 -14.02
CA GLY A 139 -2.09 19.71 -12.79
C GLY A 139 -2.55 18.32 -12.33
N ASN A 140 -3.39 17.65 -13.12
CA ASN A 140 -3.67 16.24 -13.01
C ASN A 140 -2.79 15.43 -13.97
N VAL A 141 -2.51 14.20 -13.59
CA VAL A 141 -1.69 13.25 -14.35
C VAL A 141 -2.39 11.90 -14.35
N PHE A 142 -2.65 11.38 -15.54
CA PHE A 142 -3.24 10.07 -15.75
C PHE A 142 -2.22 9.19 -16.47
N ILE A 143 -1.97 8.00 -15.95
CA ILE A 143 -0.99 7.07 -16.50
C ILE A 143 -1.67 5.72 -16.61
N ASN A 144 -1.56 5.12 -17.79
CA ASN A 144 -1.94 3.74 -18.03
C ASN A 144 -0.75 3.02 -18.61
N GLY A 145 -0.39 1.87 -18.03
CA GLY A 145 0.78 1.12 -18.41
C GLY A 145 0.69 -0.34 -18.03
N PHE A 146 1.78 -1.04 -18.25
CA PHE A 146 1.96 -2.43 -17.88
C PHE A 146 3.46 -2.75 -17.79
N GLN A 147 3.78 -3.87 -17.14
CA GLN A 147 5.09 -4.51 -17.21
C GLN A 147 4.93 -5.87 -17.90
N ASP A 148 5.92 -6.28 -18.68
CA ASP A 148 6.01 -7.53 -19.47
C ASP A 148 4.87 -7.82 -20.46
N SER A 149 3.62 -7.93 -20.00
CA SER A 149 2.43 -8.18 -20.82
C SER A 149 1.17 -7.55 -20.21
N ARG A 150 0.20 -7.23 -21.06
CA ARG A 150 -1.16 -6.83 -20.65
C ARG A 150 -2.09 -8.01 -20.37
N ASP A 151 -1.73 -9.20 -20.85
CA ASP A 151 -2.49 -10.44 -20.69
C ASP A 151 -2.26 -11.03 -19.29
N THR A 152 -2.84 -10.37 -18.30
CA THR A 152 -2.70 -10.69 -16.88
C THR A 152 -3.84 -10.06 -16.10
N GLU A 153 -4.35 -10.77 -15.10
CA GLU A 153 -5.34 -10.24 -14.16
C GLU A 153 -4.70 -9.39 -13.05
N LYS A 154 -3.36 -9.40 -12.95
CA LYS A 154 -2.64 -8.67 -11.91
C LYS A 154 -2.68 -7.18 -12.18
N VAL A 155 -3.10 -6.41 -11.18
CA VAL A 155 -3.29 -4.96 -11.34
C VAL A 155 -2.78 -4.17 -10.14
N ILE A 156 -2.12 -3.05 -10.45
CA ILE A 156 -1.75 -2.02 -9.48
C ILE A 156 -2.48 -0.73 -9.87
N THR A 157 -3.31 -0.22 -8.96
CA THR A 157 -4.06 1.03 -9.14
C THR A 157 -3.62 2.04 -8.08
N ILE A 158 -3.25 3.25 -8.50
CA ILE A 158 -2.83 4.30 -7.59
C ILE A 158 -3.62 5.58 -7.83
N ASN A 159 -4.30 6.05 -6.80
CA ASN A 159 -4.96 7.35 -6.78
C ASN A 159 -4.26 8.25 -5.77
N ALA A 160 -3.67 9.36 -6.23
CA ALA A 160 -2.86 10.25 -5.41
C ALA A 160 -3.40 11.69 -5.47
N LYS A 161 -3.46 12.36 -4.32
CA LYS A 161 -3.82 13.78 -4.21
C LYS A 161 -2.84 14.51 -3.31
N TYR A 162 -2.21 15.59 -3.80
CA TYR A 162 -1.17 16.33 -3.06
C TYR A 162 -0.08 15.42 -2.45
N SER A 163 0.32 14.38 -3.18
CA SER A 163 1.15 13.29 -2.65
C SER A 163 2.37 13.05 -3.54
N ASP A 164 3.39 12.43 -2.96
CA ASP A 164 4.59 11.99 -3.68
C ASP A 164 4.62 10.46 -3.76
N VAL A 165 4.64 9.93 -4.98
CA VAL A 165 4.68 8.49 -5.25
C VAL A 165 6.00 8.11 -5.90
N ILE A 166 6.71 7.15 -5.32
CA ILE A 166 7.96 6.62 -5.88
C ILE A 166 7.79 5.13 -6.14
N LEU A 167 7.82 4.77 -7.42
CA LEU A 167 7.86 3.39 -7.88
C LEU A 167 9.31 3.01 -8.21
N GLN A 168 9.74 1.84 -7.76
CA GLN A 168 11.10 1.31 -7.94
C GLN A 168 11.09 -0.10 -8.51
#